data_AF-A0A2G2ZYY2-F1
#
_entry.id   AF-A0A2G2ZYY2-F1
#
_cell.length_a   1.000
_cell.length_b   1.000
_cell.length_c   1.000
_cell.angle_alpha   90.00
_cell.angle_beta   90.00
_cell.angle_gamma   90.00
#
_symmetry.space_group_name_H-M   'P 1'
#
loop_
_entity.id
_entity.type
_entity.pdbx_description
1 polymer ?
#
loop_
_entity_poly.entity_id
_entity_poly.type
_entity_poly.pdbx_seq_one_letter_code
_entity_poly.pdbx_strand_id
1 'polypeptide(L)'
;MFREEMQAMSRIGKKEITEDMLINSPTSWCRAYLKTHSKCDIIKNNMCETFNSWILAARHKSIITMLEDIRHQLMNRHVDMIKFAETWISDVTPMARTILEDNKEYSNRCRVLWNGVNGFEIEDEVYTFVVHLDKKYCDCRSWMLRGISCPHAICTYYYLNEDPDQHVEHW
;
A
#
# COMPACT_ATOMS: atom_id res chain seq x y z
N MET A 1 7.43 -17.38 8.49
CA MET A 1 7.48 -16.26 7.52
C MET A 1 8.61 -15.25 7.80
N PHE A 2 8.47 -14.22 8.67
CA PHE A 2 9.52 -13.17 8.80
C PHE A 2 10.94 -13.70 9.14
N ARG A 3 11.06 -14.62 10.10
CA ARG A 3 12.36 -15.21 10.46
C ARG A 3 12.98 -16.07 9.35
N GLU A 4 12.16 -16.76 8.58
CA GLU A 4 12.60 -17.60 7.45
C GLU A 4 13.09 -16.71 6.30
N GLU A 5 12.37 -15.63 5.99
CA GLU A 5 12.79 -14.65 4.99
C GLU A 5 14.07 -13.90 5.39
N MET A 6 14.21 -13.54 6.67
CA MET A 6 15.47 -12.96 7.18
C MET A 6 16.64 -13.94 7.06
N GLN A 7 16.42 -15.23 7.33
CA GLN A 7 17.43 -16.26 7.13
C GLN A 7 17.75 -16.47 5.64
N ALA A 8 16.75 -16.43 4.75
CA ALA A 8 16.96 -16.50 3.31
C ALA A 8 17.79 -15.31 2.81
N MET A 9 17.46 -14.08 3.24
CA MET A 9 18.24 -12.88 2.92
C MET A 9 19.68 -12.97 3.42
N SER A 10 19.91 -13.54 4.61
CA SER A 10 21.27 -13.72 5.16
C SER A 10 22.12 -14.70 4.34
N ARG A 11 21.49 -15.59 3.57
CA ARG A 11 22.18 -16.55 2.69
C ARG A 11 22.51 -15.97 1.31
N ILE A 12 21.77 -14.96 0.87
CA ILE A 12 21.92 -14.34 -0.46
C ILE A 12 22.82 -13.09 -0.40
N GLY A 13 22.73 -12.33 0.69
CA GLY A 13 23.48 -11.08 0.89
C GLY A 13 24.66 -11.20 1.84
N LYS A 14 25.35 -10.07 2.06
CA LYS A 14 26.31 -9.96 3.15
C LYS A 14 25.57 -10.02 4.48
N LYS A 15 26.05 -10.87 5.40
CA LYS A 15 25.45 -11.08 6.71
C LYS A 15 25.27 -9.77 7.51
N GLU A 16 26.19 -8.83 7.31
CA GLU A 16 26.17 -7.48 7.89
C GLU A 16 24.86 -6.71 7.60
N ILE A 17 24.27 -6.87 6.40
CA ILE A 17 23.04 -6.17 6.03
C ILE A 17 21.87 -6.64 6.90
N THR A 18 21.76 -7.96 7.12
CA THR A 18 20.70 -8.50 7.97
C THR A 18 20.87 -8.11 9.44
N GLU A 19 22.12 -7.99 9.89
CA GLU A 19 22.44 -7.54 11.25
C GLU A 19 22.08 -6.06 11.43
N ASP A 20 22.45 -5.20 10.48
CA ASP A 20 22.10 -3.76 10.46
C ASP A 20 20.57 -3.53 10.43
N MET A 21 19.84 -4.33 9.67
CA MET A 21 18.38 -4.25 9.64
C MET A 21 17.74 -4.65 10.97
N LEU A 22 18.36 -5.57 11.72
CA LEU A 22 17.88 -6.01 13.03
C LEU A 22 18.22 -5.03 14.16
N ILE A 23 19.18 -4.12 13.96
CA ILE A 23 19.43 -3.01 14.89
C ILE A 23 18.19 -2.12 15.01
N ASN A 24 17.48 -1.91 13.91
CA ASN A 24 16.24 -1.15 13.88
C ASN A 24 15.04 -2.08 14.16
N SER A 25 14.10 -1.64 15.01
CA SER A 25 12.91 -2.43 15.33
C SER A 25 12.16 -2.83 14.04
N PRO A 26 11.88 -4.12 13.80
CA PRO A 26 11.10 -4.57 12.63
C PRO A 26 9.74 -3.90 12.48
N THR A 27 9.19 -3.34 13.57
CA THR A 27 7.95 -2.56 13.55
C THR A 27 8.02 -1.28 12.74
N SER A 28 9.22 -0.71 12.51
CA SER A 28 9.37 0.54 11.75
C SER A 28 9.56 0.33 10.25
N TRP A 29 10.04 -0.84 9.83
CA TRP A 29 10.46 -1.06 8.44
C TRP A 29 9.86 -2.29 7.76
N CYS A 30 9.34 -3.26 8.52
CA CYS A 30 8.77 -4.47 7.95
C CYS A 30 7.24 -4.37 7.85
N ARG A 31 6.74 -4.54 6.63
CA ARG A 31 5.30 -4.52 6.29
C ARG A 31 4.47 -5.47 7.17
N ALA A 32 5.05 -6.61 7.55
CA ALA A 32 4.39 -7.61 8.40
C ALA A 32 4.15 -7.15 9.85
N TYR A 33 4.66 -5.99 10.27
CA TYR A 33 4.41 -5.41 11.59
C TYR A 33 3.77 -4.02 11.54
N LEU A 34 3.48 -3.49 10.34
CA LEU A 34 2.80 -2.20 10.22
C LEU A 34 1.40 -2.25 10.83
N LYS A 35 1.00 -1.13 11.41
CA LYS A 35 -0.36 -0.94 11.93
C LYS A 35 -1.32 -0.70 10.75
N THR A 36 -2.49 -1.30 10.81
CA THR A 36 -3.51 -1.23 9.73
C THR A 36 -4.37 0.03 9.78
N HIS A 37 -4.34 0.79 10.89
CA HIS A 37 -5.16 2.00 11.06
C HIS A 37 -4.87 3.12 10.05
N SER A 38 -3.61 3.35 9.68
CA SER A 38 -3.22 4.47 8.80
C SER A 38 -3.47 4.19 7.32
N LYS A 39 -3.84 2.95 6.95
CA LYS A 39 -4.05 2.50 5.56
C LYS A 39 -2.93 2.93 4.60
N CYS A 40 -1.70 2.95 5.11
CA CYS A 40 -0.50 3.33 4.38
C CYS A 40 0.55 2.23 4.53
N ASP A 41 0.99 1.67 3.41
CA ASP A 41 2.06 0.68 3.35
C ASP A 41 3.37 1.25 2.76
N ILE A 42 3.45 2.57 2.63
CA ILE A 42 4.65 3.27 2.16
C ILE A 42 5.63 3.42 3.31
N ILE A 43 6.77 2.75 3.21
CA ILE A 43 7.86 2.75 4.20
C ILE A 43 9.13 3.41 3.63
N LYS A 44 9.00 4.18 2.54
CA LYS A 44 10.15 4.76 1.82
C LYS A 44 10.35 6.22 2.20
N ASN A 45 11.62 6.64 2.30
CA ASN A 45 12.01 8.03 2.57
C ASN A 45 11.76 8.98 1.38
N ASN A 46 11.33 8.45 0.23
CA ASN A 46 11.12 9.20 -1.01
C ASN A 46 10.21 10.43 -0.84
N MET A 47 9.19 10.35 0.04
CA MET A 47 8.32 11.50 0.32
C MET A 47 9.09 12.65 0.99
N CYS A 48 9.93 12.33 1.97
CA CYS A 48 10.77 13.30 2.65
C CYS A 48 11.84 13.87 1.70
N GLU A 49 12.46 13.02 0.88
CA GLU A 49 13.47 13.44 -0.11
C GLU A 49 12.86 14.38 -1.16
N THR A 50 11.68 14.04 -1.66
CA THR A 50 10.94 14.88 -2.62
C THR A 50 10.58 16.21 -1.98
N PHE A 51 10.06 16.21 -0.75
CA PHE A 51 9.71 17.44 -0.03
C PHE A 51 10.95 18.31 0.24
N ASN A 52 12.05 17.71 0.71
CA ASN A 52 13.29 18.42 1.00
C ASN A 52 13.89 19.07 -0.26
N SER A 53 13.82 18.36 -1.39
CA SER A 53 14.24 18.89 -2.69
C SER A 53 13.33 20.03 -3.15
N TRP A 54 12.02 19.89 -2.94
CA TRP A 54 11.02 20.88 -3.30
C TRP A 54 11.20 22.21 -2.55
N ILE A 55 11.53 22.17 -1.26
CA ILE A 55 11.74 23.40 -0.46
C ILE A 55 13.18 23.93 -0.49
N LEU A 56 14.11 23.26 -1.18
CA LEU A 56 15.55 23.53 -1.07
C LEU A 56 15.89 25.00 -1.35
N ALA A 57 15.36 25.56 -2.44
CA ALA A 57 15.61 26.95 -2.82
C ALA A 57 15.04 27.97 -1.80
N ALA A 58 13.88 27.68 -1.22
CA ALA A 58 13.25 28.54 -0.21
C ALA A 58 14.07 28.58 1.09
N ARG A 59 14.70 27.45 1.46
CA ARG A 59 15.52 27.33 2.69
C ARG A 59 16.77 28.22 2.71
N HIS A 60 17.22 28.71 1.55
CA HIS A 60 18.36 29.62 1.45
C HIS A 60 17.99 31.10 1.66
N LYS A 61 16.73 31.40 1.98
CA LYS A 61 16.21 32.77 2.13
C LYS A 61 15.98 33.13 3.61
N SER A 62 15.72 34.41 3.88
CA SER A 62 15.34 34.85 5.24
C SER A 62 14.08 34.13 5.72
N ILE A 63 13.89 33.98 7.04
CA ILE A 63 12.77 33.20 7.60
C ILE A 63 11.40 33.64 7.07
N ILE A 64 11.17 34.95 6.95
CA ILE A 64 9.90 35.51 6.43
C ILE A 64 9.76 35.14 4.95
N THR A 65 10.79 35.37 4.14
CA THR A 65 10.77 35.07 2.71
C THR A 65 10.61 33.57 2.43
N MET A 66 11.28 32.71 3.21
CA MET A 66 11.18 31.26 3.10
C MET A 66 9.74 30.78 3.33
N LEU A 67 9.08 31.28 4.39
CA LEU A 67 7.70 30.90 4.70
C LEU A 67 6.72 31.39 3.64
N GLU A 68 6.88 32.62 3.14
CA GLU A 68 6.05 33.14 2.05
C GLU A 68 6.21 32.35 0.75
N ASP A 69 7.44 31.96 0.40
CA ASP A 69 7.68 31.13 -0.78
C ASP A 69 7.08 29.73 -0.64
N ILE A 70 7.21 29.08 0.52
CA ILE A 70 6.60 27.78 0.77
C ILE A 70 5.07 27.90 0.69
N ARG A 71 4.49 28.97 1.25
CA ARG A 71 3.05 29.25 1.16
C ARG A 71 2.59 29.38 -0.28
N HIS A 72 3.28 30.18 -1.11
CA HIS A 72 2.94 30.31 -2.54
C HIS A 72 3.07 28.99 -3.30
N GLN A 73 4.12 28.22 -3.04
CA GLN A 73 4.31 26.91 -3.67
C GLN A 73 3.19 25.93 -3.29
N LEU A 74 2.76 25.90 -2.02
CA LEU A 74 1.64 25.10 -1.56
C LEU A 74 0.33 25.53 -2.22
N MET A 75 0.08 26.83 -2.36
CA MET A 75 -1.10 27.34 -3.05
C MET A 75 -1.15 26.90 -4.51
N ASN A 76 -0.06 27.05 -5.25
CA ASN A 76 0.03 26.61 -6.64
C ASN A 76 -0.23 25.09 -6.75
N ARG A 77 0.45 24.31 -5.90
CA ARG A 77 0.25 22.86 -5.84
C ARG A 77 -1.20 22.49 -5.53
N HIS A 78 -1.86 23.21 -4.63
CA HIS A 78 -3.26 22.95 -4.30
C HIS A 78 -4.18 23.16 -5.50
N VAL A 79 -3.97 24.24 -6.26
CA VAL A 79 -4.71 24.50 -7.51
C VAL A 79 -4.47 23.39 -8.53
N ASP A 80 -3.22 22.93 -8.69
CA ASP A 80 -2.90 21.83 -9.60
C ASP A 80 -3.54 20.50 -9.16
N MET A 81 -3.62 20.24 -7.84
CA MET A 81 -4.30 19.07 -7.31
C MET A 81 -5.81 19.12 -7.50
N ILE A 82 -6.44 20.29 -7.40
CA ILE A 82 -7.87 20.45 -7.72
C ILE A 82 -8.10 20.15 -9.20
N LYS A 83 -7.32 20.75 -10.11
CA LYS A 83 -7.42 20.49 -11.56
C LYS A 83 -7.22 19.03 -11.88
N PHE A 84 -6.28 18.36 -11.21
CA PHE A 84 -6.07 16.93 -11.37
C PHE A 84 -7.28 16.12 -10.88
N ALA A 85 -7.87 16.47 -9.74
CA ALA A 85 -9.07 15.84 -9.22
C ALA A 85 -10.27 15.99 -10.16
N GLU A 86 -10.40 17.14 -10.84
CA GLU A 86 -11.44 17.38 -11.85
C GLU A 86 -11.32 16.47 -13.08
N THR A 87 -10.14 15.88 -13.34
CA THR A 87 -9.96 14.89 -14.42
C THR A 87 -10.43 13.48 -14.06
N TRP A 88 -10.87 13.24 -12.83
CA TRP A 88 -11.25 11.91 -12.39
C TRP A 88 -12.57 11.48 -13.03
N ILE A 89 -12.57 10.26 -13.59
CA ILE A 89 -13.74 9.67 -14.26
C ILE A 89 -14.62 8.89 -13.27
N SER A 90 -14.05 8.50 -12.12
CA SER A 90 -14.69 7.64 -11.13
C SER A 90 -14.35 8.09 -9.72
N ASP A 91 -15.10 7.60 -8.74
CA ASP A 91 -14.86 7.85 -7.31
C ASP A 91 -13.55 7.22 -6.78
N VAL A 92 -12.90 6.37 -7.56
CA VAL A 92 -11.58 5.80 -7.25
C VAL A 92 -10.48 6.67 -7.87
N THR A 93 -9.55 7.12 -7.02
CA THR A 93 -8.39 7.90 -7.47
C THR A 93 -7.56 7.15 -8.52
N PRO A 94 -6.92 7.83 -9.50
CA PRO A 94 -6.14 7.16 -10.55
C PRO A 94 -5.08 6.20 -10.01
N MET A 95 -4.39 6.58 -8.93
CA MET A 95 -3.35 5.75 -8.31
C MET A 95 -3.95 4.50 -7.64
N ALA A 96 -5.06 4.64 -6.93
CA ALA A 96 -5.75 3.49 -6.34
C ALA A 96 -6.32 2.56 -7.42
N ARG A 97 -6.82 3.14 -8.54
CA ARG A 97 -7.29 2.39 -9.70
C ARG A 97 -6.18 1.57 -10.34
N THR A 98 -4.99 2.14 -10.56
CA THR A 98 -3.85 1.37 -11.07
C THR A 98 -3.55 0.16 -10.19
N ILE A 99 -3.48 0.34 -8.86
CA ILE A 99 -3.24 -0.77 -7.93
C ILE A 99 -4.37 -1.81 -7.99
N LEU A 100 -5.62 -1.37 -8.13
CA LEU A 100 -6.77 -2.26 -8.23
C LEU A 100 -6.72 -3.10 -9.51
N GLU A 101 -6.45 -2.48 -10.66
CA GLU A 101 -6.32 -3.17 -11.95
C GLU A 101 -5.16 -4.17 -11.94
N ASP A 102 -4.00 -3.80 -11.39
CA ASP A 102 -2.89 -4.73 -11.19
C ASP A 102 -3.34 -5.93 -10.32
N ASN A 103 -4.05 -5.66 -9.22
CA ASN A 103 -4.55 -6.73 -8.34
C ASN A 103 -5.60 -7.62 -9.02
N LYS A 104 -6.43 -7.07 -9.92
CA LYS A 104 -7.38 -7.85 -10.75
C LYS A 104 -6.62 -8.79 -11.68
N GLU A 105 -5.59 -8.29 -12.36
CA GLU A 105 -4.75 -9.12 -13.22
C GLU A 105 -4.11 -10.26 -12.43
N TYR A 106 -3.53 -9.95 -11.26
CA TYR A 106 -2.96 -10.97 -10.37
C TYR A 106 -4.00 -11.95 -9.82
N SER A 107 -5.26 -11.55 -9.63
CA SER A 107 -6.29 -12.43 -9.08
C SER A 107 -6.59 -13.63 -9.99
N ASN A 108 -6.30 -13.53 -11.29
CA ASN A 108 -6.50 -14.60 -12.27
C ASN A 108 -5.68 -15.86 -11.98
N ARG A 109 -4.59 -15.75 -11.22
CA ARG A 109 -3.76 -16.91 -10.83
C ARG A 109 -4.22 -17.57 -9.53
N CYS A 110 -5.14 -16.94 -8.81
CA CYS A 110 -5.63 -17.41 -7.52
C CYS A 110 -6.80 -18.39 -7.72
N ARG A 111 -6.93 -19.38 -6.83
CA ARG A 111 -8.04 -20.34 -6.86
C ARG A 111 -8.77 -20.37 -5.51
N VAL A 112 -10.09 -20.25 -5.56
CA VAL A 112 -10.95 -20.35 -4.37
C VAL A 112 -11.12 -21.82 -3.96
N LEU A 113 -10.78 -22.11 -2.71
CA LEU A 113 -11.05 -23.35 -1.99
C LEU A 113 -12.02 -22.98 -0.84
N TRP A 114 -13.30 -23.30 -0.98
CA TRP A 114 -14.31 -22.92 0.02
C TRP A 114 -14.79 -24.13 0.82
N ASN A 115 -14.80 -24.06 2.16
CA ASN A 115 -15.24 -25.15 3.04
C ASN A 115 -16.47 -24.83 3.91
N GLY A 116 -17.19 -23.74 3.64
CA GLY A 116 -18.62 -23.70 3.93
C GLY A 116 -19.13 -22.99 5.19
N VAL A 117 -18.31 -22.27 5.98
CA VAL A 117 -18.87 -21.57 7.18
C VAL A 117 -18.49 -20.10 7.28
N ASN A 118 -17.20 -19.73 7.37
CA ASN A 118 -16.78 -18.33 7.48
C ASN A 118 -15.39 -18.14 6.89
N GLY A 119 -15.30 -17.38 5.80
CA GLY A 119 -14.06 -17.12 5.09
C GLY A 119 -13.79 -18.07 3.92
N PHE A 120 -12.93 -17.61 3.02
CA PHE A 120 -12.54 -18.31 1.81
C PHE A 120 -11.05 -18.65 1.93
N GLU A 121 -10.69 -19.90 1.67
CA GLU A 121 -9.29 -20.27 1.49
C GLU A 121 -8.94 -20.03 0.03
N ILE A 122 -7.85 -19.30 -0.20
CA ILE A 122 -7.40 -18.91 -1.54
C ILE A 122 -6.02 -19.52 -1.74
N GLU A 123 -5.89 -20.37 -2.75
CA GLU A 123 -4.62 -20.89 -3.20
C GLU A 123 -3.98 -19.88 -4.16
N ASP A 124 -2.75 -19.46 -3.85
CA ASP A 124 -1.91 -18.57 -4.65
C ASP A 124 -0.53 -19.23 -4.79
N GLU A 125 -0.38 -19.99 -5.88
CA GLU A 125 0.78 -20.81 -6.20
C GLU A 125 1.14 -21.82 -5.08
N VAL A 126 2.10 -21.48 -4.23
CA VAL A 126 2.65 -22.35 -3.17
C VAL A 126 2.00 -22.06 -1.81
N TYR A 127 1.28 -20.94 -1.68
CA TYR A 127 0.72 -20.47 -0.42
C TYR A 127 -0.80 -20.51 -0.44
N THR A 128 -1.39 -20.72 0.75
CA THR A 128 -2.82 -20.54 0.96
C THR A 128 -3.06 -19.36 1.89
N PHE A 129 -4.13 -18.62 1.62
CA PHE A 129 -4.51 -17.43 2.36
C PHE A 129 -5.99 -17.50 2.74
N VAL A 130 -6.33 -17.10 3.96
CA VAL A 130 -7.73 -16.94 4.37
C VAL A 130 -8.19 -15.51 4.11
N VAL A 131 -9.36 -15.37 3.47
CA VAL A 131 -10.05 -14.11 3.21
C VAL A 131 -11.37 -14.08 3.98
N HIS A 132 -11.63 -12.98 4.70
CA HIS A 132 -12.94 -12.68 5.26
C HIS A 132 -13.43 -11.34 4.72
N LEU A 133 -14.45 -11.38 3.85
CA LEU A 133 -14.99 -10.19 3.19
C LEU A 133 -15.63 -9.22 4.19
N ASP A 134 -16.48 -9.72 5.11
CA ASP A 134 -17.17 -8.89 6.12
C ASP A 134 -16.21 -8.08 7.00
N LYS A 135 -15.06 -8.67 7.33
CA LYS A 135 -14.03 -8.05 8.17
C LYS A 135 -13.00 -7.25 7.37
N LYS A 136 -13.11 -7.22 6.04
CA LYS A 136 -12.11 -6.70 5.11
C LYS A 136 -10.69 -7.22 5.42
N TYR A 137 -10.62 -8.53 5.66
CA TYR A 137 -9.41 -9.20 6.15
C TYR A 137 -8.88 -10.17 5.10
N CYS A 138 -7.56 -10.21 4.95
CA CYS A 138 -6.85 -11.25 4.22
C CYS A 138 -5.50 -11.50 4.90
N ASP A 139 -5.08 -12.76 5.02
CA ASP A 139 -3.79 -13.14 5.61
C ASP A 139 -2.59 -12.50 4.93
N CYS A 140 -2.69 -12.14 3.64
CA CYS A 140 -1.63 -11.43 2.93
C CYS A 140 -1.40 -9.99 3.45
N ARG A 141 -2.31 -9.49 4.30
CA ARG A 141 -2.35 -8.15 4.91
C ARG A 141 -2.43 -6.95 3.97
N SER A 142 -2.25 -7.13 2.67
CA SER A 142 -2.21 -6.03 1.69
C SER A 142 -3.51 -5.22 1.71
N TRP A 143 -4.66 -5.89 1.78
CA TRP A 143 -5.96 -5.23 1.86
C TRP A 143 -6.09 -4.38 3.14
N MET A 144 -5.71 -4.94 4.28
CA MET A 144 -5.77 -4.24 5.57
C MET A 144 -4.83 -3.04 5.65
N LEU A 145 -3.70 -3.08 4.93
CA LEU A 145 -2.69 -2.03 4.95
C LEU A 145 -2.93 -0.92 3.92
N ARG A 146 -3.64 -1.21 2.81
CA ARG A 146 -3.89 -0.23 1.74
C ARG A 146 -5.32 0.28 1.68
N GLY A 147 -6.29 -0.44 2.24
CA GLY A 147 -7.72 -0.18 2.03
C GLY A 147 -8.23 -0.56 0.63
N ILE A 148 -7.35 -1.05 -0.24
CA ILE A 148 -7.66 -1.52 -1.60
C ILE A 148 -7.67 -3.05 -1.58
N SER A 149 -8.70 -3.67 -2.15
CA SER A 149 -8.85 -5.12 -2.26
C SER A 149 -7.58 -5.75 -2.84
N CYS A 150 -7.03 -6.75 -2.15
CA CYS A 150 -5.88 -7.52 -2.64
C CYS A 150 -6.31 -8.57 -3.67
N PRO A 151 -5.38 -9.20 -4.42
CA PRO A 151 -5.72 -10.21 -5.43
C PRO A 151 -6.60 -11.35 -4.89
N HIS A 152 -6.35 -11.79 -3.65
CA HIS A 152 -7.13 -12.85 -2.99
C HIS A 152 -8.58 -12.42 -2.69
N ALA A 153 -8.77 -11.18 -2.23
CA ALA A 153 -10.10 -10.63 -1.99
C ALA A 153 -10.87 -10.44 -3.31
N ILE A 154 -10.18 -9.95 -4.35
CA ILE A 154 -10.75 -9.81 -5.69
C ILE A 154 -11.18 -11.17 -6.26
N CYS A 155 -10.33 -12.18 -6.17
CA CYS A 155 -10.66 -13.56 -6.58
C CYS A 155 -11.93 -14.07 -5.87
N THR A 156 -12.07 -13.73 -4.59
CA THR A 156 -13.26 -14.07 -3.80
C THR A 156 -14.51 -13.33 -4.30
N TYR A 157 -14.42 -12.01 -4.59
CA TYR A 157 -15.54 -11.26 -5.16
C TYR A 157 -15.99 -11.81 -6.51
N TYR A 158 -15.04 -12.13 -7.40
CA TYR A 158 -15.37 -12.76 -8.68
C TYR A 158 -16.04 -14.12 -8.53
N TYR A 159 -15.63 -14.93 -7.56
CA TYR A 159 -16.31 -16.19 -7.25
C TYR A 159 -17.77 -15.99 -6.81
N LEU A 160 -18.07 -14.88 -6.13
CA LEU A 160 -19.42 -14.49 -5.74
C LEU A 160 -20.21 -13.74 -6.84
N ASN A 161 -19.61 -13.53 -8.02
CA ASN A 161 -20.14 -12.67 -9.09
C ASN A 161 -20.37 -11.20 -8.64
N GLU A 162 -19.53 -10.70 -7.74
CA GLU A 162 -19.52 -9.30 -7.31
C GLU A 162 -18.40 -8.50 -8.00
N ASP A 163 -18.63 -7.21 -8.22
CA ASP A 163 -17.66 -6.31 -8.83
C ASP A 163 -16.73 -5.72 -7.74
N PRO A 164 -15.41 -6.01 -7.77
CA PRO A 164 -14.46 -5.52 -6.77
C PRO A 164 -14.38 -3.99 -6.68
N ASP A 165 -14.73 -3.26 -7.74
CA ASP A 165 -14.73 -1.79 -7.75
C ASP A 165 -15.69 -1.21 -6.70
N GLN A 166 -16.78 -1.91 -6.41
CA GLN A 166 -17.79 -1.50 -5.41
C GLN A 166 -17.32 -1.66 -3.96
N HIS A 167 -16.19 -2.35 -3.74
CA HIS A 167 -15.69 -2.68 -2.42
C HIS A 167 -14.38 -1.96 -2.06
N VAL A 168 -13.95 -1.00 -2.90
CA VAL A 168 -12.85 -0.09 -2.57
C VAL A 168 -13.27 0.82 -1.41
N GLU A 169 -12.41 0.99 -0.40
CA GLU A 169 -12.73 1.90 0.70
C GLU A 169 -12.79 3.36 0.20
N HIS A 170 -13.92 4.01 0.46
CA HIS A 170 -14.06 5.47 0.35
C HIS A 170 -13.67 6.09 1.70
N TRP A 171 -12.64 6.93 1.71
CA TRP A 171 -12.11 7.62 2.89
C TRP A 171 -11.88 9.09 2.58
#